data_AF-A0A7K3PV45-F1
#
_entry.id   AF-A0A7K3PV45-F1
#
_cell.length_a   1.000
_cell.length_b   1.000
_cell.length_c   1.000
_cell.angle_alpha   90.00
_cell.angle_beta   90.00
_cell.angle_gamma   90.00
#
_symmetry.space_group_name_H-M   'P 1'
#
loop_
_entity.id
_entity.type
_entity.pdbx_description
1 polymer ?
#
loop_
_entity_poly.entity_id
_entity_poly.type
_entity_poly.pdbx_seq_one_letter_code
_entity_poly.pdbx_strand_id
1 'polypeptide(L)'
;MGLLHPRRFVRVLWDGLVAYGRLCLAGETDRYDPPRPLPRWHRPPPGHPERLRDDTPLTDLERHLARQLTETDPDPRQHPRCPRR
;
A
#
# COMPACT_ATOMS: atom_id res chain seq x y z
N MET A 1 23.03 10.13 -36.71
CA MET A 1 21.68 9.69 -36.31
C MET A 1 21.85 8.61 -35.25
N GLY A 2 21.95 9.02 -33.98
CA GLY A 2 22.29 8.13 -32.88
C GLY A 2 21.17 7.14 -32.59
N LEU A 3 21.51 5.86 -32.47
CA LEU A 3 20.63 4.83 -31.94
C LEU A 3 20.25 5.22 -30.52
N LEU A 4 19.09 5.86 -30.39
CA LEU A 4 18.43 6.09 -29.12
C LEU A 4 18.32 4.72 -28.45
N HIS A 5 19.01 4.55 -27.33
CA HIS A 5 18.99 3.29 -26.60
C HIS A 5 17.53 2.96 -26.32
N PRO A 6 16.99 1.84 -26.81
CA PRO A 6 15.55 1.54 -26.73
C PRO A 6 15.05 1.61 -25.28
N ARG A 7 15.92 1.28 -24.33
CA ARG A 7 15.68 1.39 -22.88
C ARG A 7 15.42 2.83 -22.42
N ARG A 8 16.12 3.82 -22.99
CA ARG A 8 15.92 5.25 -22.68
C ARG A 8 14.60 5.75 -23.27
N PHE A 9 14.27 5.34 -24.48
CA PHE A 9 13.00 5.70 -25.11
C PHE A 9 11.82 5.13 -24.33
N VAL A 10 11.86 3.84 -23.98
CA VAL A 10 10.84 3.19 -23.15
C VAL A 10 10.69 3.89 -21.80
N ARG A 11 11.80 4.30 -21.17
CA ARG A 11 11.75 5.02 -19.90
C ARG A 11 11.09 6.40 -20.03
N VAL A 12 11.45 7.17 -21.05
CA VAL A 12 10.85 8.48 -21.30
C VAL A 12 9.35 8.36 -21.65
N LEU A 13 8.99 7.36 -22.45
CA LEU A 13 7.59 7.07 -22.78
C LEU A 13 6.80 6.67 -21.53
N TRP A 14 7.38 5.83 -20.66
CA TRP A 14 6.79 5.42 -19.39
C TRP A 14 6.58 6.60 -18.45
N ASP A 15 7.59 7.46 -18.29
CA ASP A 15 7.50 8.65 -17.45
C ASP A 15 6.38 9.59 -17.94
N GLY A 16 6.22 9.73 -19.26
CA GLY A 16 5.12 10.47 -19.87
C GLY A 16 3.75 9.83 -19.62
N LEU A 17 3.64 8.51 -19.73
CA LEU A 17 2.40 7.77 -19.46
C LEU A 17 1.98 7.90 -17.99
N VAL A 18 2.93 7.85 -17.06
CA VAL A 18 2.68 8.05 -15.63
C VAL A 18 2.23 9.47 -15.34
N ALA A 19 2.86 10.48 -15.94
CA ALA A 19 2.47 11.88 -15.79
C ALA A 19 1.06 12.13 -16.35
N TYR A 20 0.74 11.56 -17.51
CA TYR A 20 -0.58 11.66 -18.12
C TYR A 20 -1.65 10.95 -17.28
N GLY A 21 -1.36 9.75 -16.78
CA GLY A 21 -2.25 9.02 -15.86
C GLY A 21 -2.54 9.82 -14.59
N ARG A 22 -1.53 10.46 -14.01
CA ARG A 22 -1.72 11.38 -12.86
C ARG A 22 -2.61 12.57 -13.21
N LEU A 23 -2.45 13.16 -14.39
CA LEU A 23 -3.29 14.27 -14.84
C LEU A 23 -4.75 13.85 -15.05
N CYS A 24 -4.98 12.70 -15.69
CA CYS A 24 -6.32 12.15 -15.89
C CYS A 24 -6.99 11.76 -14.57
N LEU A 25 -6.21 11.24 -13.62
CA LEU A 25 -6.71 10.82 -12.32
C LEU A 25 -6.82 11.97 -11.32
N ALA A 26 -6.10 13.09 -11.49
CA ALA A 26 -6.07 14.20 -10.54
C ALA A 26 -7.46 14.79 -10.25
N GLY A 27 -8.44 14.67 -11.16
CA GLY A 27 -9.83 15.05 -10.90
C GLY A 27 -10.68 14.01 -10.16
N GLU A 28 -10.32 12.72 -10.26
CA GLU A 28 -11.00 11.60 -9.58
C GLU A 28 -10.37 11.33 -8.19
N THR A 29 -9.07 11.59 -8.04
CA THR A 29 -8.28 11.33 -6.82
C THR A 29 -8.27 12.50 -5.85
N ASP A 30 -8.80 13.67 -6.18
CA ASP A 30 -8.95 14.76 -5.19
C ASP A 30 -9.95 14.38 -4.07
N ARG A 31 -10.83 13.40 -4.32
CA ARG A 31 -11.62 12.73 -3.27
C ARG A 31 -10.82 11.75 -2.42
N TYR A 32 -9.64 11.35 -2.89
CA TYR A 32 -8.68 10.57 -2.13
C TYR A 32 -7.80 11.55 -1.36
N ASP A 33 -8.32 12.01 -0.21
CA ASP A 33 -7.54 12.73 0.80
C ASP A 33 -6.22 11.96 0.98
N PRO A 34 -5.02 12.59 0.84
CA PRO A 34 -3.76 11.91 1.10
C PRO A 34 -3.89 11.25 2.47
N PRO A 35 -3.53 9.95 2.62
CA PRO A 35 -3.81 9.24 3.85
C PRO A 35 -3.14 10.00 4.99
N ARG A 36 -3.95 10.69 5.81
CA ARG A 36 -3.52 11.09 7.15
C ARG A 36 -2.91 9.84 7.76
N PRO A 37 -1.78 9.90 8.48
CA PRO A 37 -1.25 8.74 9.16
C PRO A 37 -2.32 8.24 10.14
N LEU A 38 -3.13 7.29 9.67
CA LEU A 38 -4.20 6.69 10.42
C LEU A 38 -3.51 5.92 11.55
N PRO A 39 -3.98 6.04 12.81
CA PRO A 39 -3.51 5.17 13.86
C PRO A 39 -3.63 3.73 13.36
N ARG A 40 -2.57 2.91 13.41
CA ARG A 40 -2.58 1.56 12.84
C ARG A 40 -3.74 0.78 13.48
N TRP A 41 -4.77 0.50 12.70
CA TRP A 41 -5.94 -0.25 13.16
C TRP A 41 -5.51 -1.71 13.22
N HIS A 42 -5.04 -2.18 14.38
CA HIS A 42 -4.73 -3.62 14.59
C HIS A 42 -5.95 -4.52 14.32
N ARG A 43 -7.15 -3.94 14.31
CA ARG A 43 -8.40 -4.57 13.88
C ARG A 43 -9.26 -3.57 13.11
N PRO A 44 -10.02 -4.02 12.10
CA PRO A 44 -11.05 -3.20 11.48
C PRO A 44 -12.05 -2.63 12.52
N PRO A 45 -12.70 -1.49 12.23
CA PRO A 45 -13.70 -0.90 13.11
C PRO A 45 -14.77 -1.89 13.57
N PRO A 46 -15.37 -1.70 14.76
CA PRO A 46 -16.59 -2.42 15.11
C PRO A 46 -17.68 -2.12 14.07
N GLY A 47 -18.15 -3.16 13.37
CA GLY A 47 -19.11 -3.05 12.27
C GLY A 47 -18.53 -3.17 10.86
N HIS A 48 -17.20 -3.29 10.69
CA HIS A 48 -16.62 -3.54 9.37
C HIS A 48 -16.92 -4.97 8.89
N PRO A 49 -17.34 -5.19 7.63
CA PRO A 49 -17.67 -6.53 7.12
C PRO A 49 -16.47 -7.48 7.15
N GLU A 50 -15.25 -6.95 7.05
CA GLU A 50 -14.01 -7.74 7.10
C GLU A 50 -13.57 -8.08 8.54
N ARG A 51 -14.29 -7.59 9.56
CA ARG A 51 -13.96 -7.93 10.95
C ARG A 51 -14.47 -9.34 11.25
N LEU A 52 -13.54 -10.27 11.40
CA LEU A 52 -13.83 -11.59 11.93
C LEU A 52 -14.49 -11.46 13.31
N ARG A 53 -15.62 -12.14 13.51
CA ARG A 53 -16.27 -12.17 14.82
C ARG A 53 -15.49 -13.07 15.76
N ASP A 54 -15.31 -12.62 17.00
CA ASP A 54 -14.50 -13.32 18.01
C ASP A 54 -15.11 -14.67 18.45
N ASP A 55 -16.39 -14.90 18.16
CA ASP A 55 -17.15 -16.11 18.45
C ASP A 55 -17.08 -17.18 17.34
N THR A 56 -16.47 -16.85 16.19
CA THR A 56 -16.41 -17.79 15.06
C THR A 56 -15.27 -18.78 15.27
N PRO A 57 -15.55 -20.09 15.38
CA PRO A 57 -14.51 -21.09 15.57
C PRO A 57 -13.64 -21.16 14.30
N LEU A 58 -12.40 -20.71 14.42
CA LEU A 58 -11.42 -20.84 13.35
C LEU A 58 -11.05 -22.31 13.14
N THR A 59 -10.86 -22.70 11.89
CA THR A 59 -10.22 -23.97 11.53
C THR A 59 -8.72 -23.93 11.86
N ASP A 60 -8.06 -25.09 11.86
CA ASP A 60 -6.61 -25.18 12.10
C ASP A 60 -5.78 -24.37 11.10
N LEU A 61 -6.20 -24.36 9.84
CA LEU A 61 -5.56 -23.60 8.77
C LEU A 61 -5.67 -22.09 9.02
N GLU A 62 -6.86 -21.61 9.36
CA GLU A 62 -7.08 -20.19 9.61
C GLU A 62 -6.33 -19.70 10.86
N ARG A 63 -6.23 -20.54 11.91
CA ARG A 63 -5.36 -20.26 13.06
C ARG A 63 -3.90 -20.15 12.68
N HIS A 64 -3.42 -21.01 11.77
CA HIS A 64 -2.05 -20.96 11.28
C HIS A 64 -1.79 -19.67 10.50
N LEU A 65 -2.70 -19.29 9.59
CA LEU A 65 -2.62 -18.03 8.83
C LEU A 65 -2.67 -16.80 9.73
N ALA A 66 -3.52 -16.80 10.76
CA ALA A 66 -3.62 -15.69 11.72
C ALA A 66 -2.29 -15.44 12.47
N ARG A 67 -1.55 -16.51 12.81
CA ARG A 67 -0.22 -16.40 13.42
C ARG A 67 0.79 -15.78 12.45
N GLN A 68 0.82 -16.24 11.20
CA GLN A 68 1.72 -15.69 10.18
C GLN A 68 1.48 -14.19 9.93
N LEU A 69 0.22 -13.76 9.88
CA LEU A 69 -0.13 -12.35 9.71
C LEU A 69 0.27 -11.49 10.91
N THR A 70 0.22 -12.04 12.12
CA THR A 70 0.65 -11.35 13.34
C THR A 70 2.18 -11.19 13.40
N GLU A 71 2.91 -12.22 12.96
CA GLU A 71 4.39 -12.23 12.95
C GLU A 71 4.97 -11.37 11.82
N THR A 72 4.26 -11.24 10.70
CA THR A 72 4.74 -10.51 9.52
C THR A 72 4.51 -9.00 9.64
N ASP A 73 3.79 -8.51 10.65
CA ASP A 73 3.58 -7.07 10.82
C ASP A 73 4.88 -6.41 11.32
N PRO A 74 5.66 -5.71 10.46
CA PRO A 74 6.93 -5.16 10.88
C PRO A 74 6.65 -4.00 11.84
N ASP A 75 7.37 -3.98 12.98
CA ASP A 75 7.40 -2.83 13.89
C ASP A 75 8.13 -1.66 13.19
N PRO A 76 7.43 -0.58 12.81
CA PRO A 76 8.05 0.54 12.11
C PRO A 76 9.03 1.33 12.99
N ARG A 77 9.14 1.04 14.30
CA ARG A 77 10.11 1.68 15.19
C ARG A 77 11.55 1.22 14.94
N GLN A 78 11.77 0.16 14.16
CA GLN A 78 13.10 -0.36 13.86
C GLN A 78 13.72 0.22 12.59
N HIS A 79 13.01 1.08 11.84
CA HIS A 79 13.60 1.72 10.66
C HIS A 79 14.50 2.90 11.09
N PRO A 80 15.80 2.91 10.75
CA PRO A 80 16.66 4.04 11.06
C PRO A 80 16.10 5.30 10.39
N ARG A 81 15.80 6.33 11.20
CA ARG A 81 15.29 7.61 10.71
C ARG A 81 16.28 8.19 9.71
N CYS A 82 15.86 8.27 8.45
CA CYS A 82 16.62 8.96 7.41
C CYS A 82 16.75 10.45 7.82
N PRO A 83 17.96 11.04 7.83
CA PRO A 83 18.14 12.41 8.29
C PRO A 83 17.43 13.38 7.34
N ARG A 84 16.57 14.22 7.90
CA ARG A 84 15.93 15.35 7.18
C ARG A 84 17.01 16.28 6.66
N ARG A 85 16.96 16.56 5.35
CA ARG A 85 17.76 17.60 4.68
C ARG A 85 16.86 18.76 4.30
#